data_AF-A0A379TBM0-F1
#
_entry.id   AF-A0A379TBM0-F1
#
_cell.length_a   1.000
_cell.length_b   1.000
_cell.length_c   1.000
_cell.angle_alpha   90.00
_cell.angle_beta   90.00
_cell.angle_gamma   90.00
#
_symmetry.space_group_name_H-M   'P 1'
#
loop_
_entity.id
_entity.type
_entity.pdbx_description
1 polymer ?
#
loop_
_entity_poly.entity_id
_entity_poly.type
_entity_poly.pdbx_seq_one_letter_code
_entity_poly.pdbx_strand_id
1 'polypeptide(L)' 'MPVQRVGKMVLNRNPDNFFAENEQAAFHPGHIVPGIDYTNDPLLQGRLFTYTDTQISRLGGAKLPRNSD' A
#
# COMPACT_ATOMS: atom_id res chain seq x y z
N MET A 1 19.74 3.58 -18.76
CA MET A 1 20.10 2.53 -17.76
C MET A 1 19.32 1.26 -18.09
N PRO A 2 19.95 0.07 -18.17
CA PRO A 2 19.25 -1.18 -18.42
C PRO A 2 18.49 -1.66 -17.17
N VAL A 3 17.40 -2.41 -17.37
CA VAL A 3 16.60 -2.97 -16.28
C VAL A 3 17.35 -4.11 -15.60
N GLN A 4 17.40 -4.10 -14.26
CA GLN A 4 17.98 -5.17 -13.45
C GLN A 4 16.88 -6.02 -12.81
N ARG A 5 16.95 -7.35 -12.99
CA ARG A 5 15.99 -8.28 -12.38
C ARG A 5 16.34 -8.52 -10.92
N VAL A 6 15.37 -8.35 -10.02
CA VAL A 6 15.55 -8.51 -8.57
C VAL A 6 14.87 -9.75 -8.00
N GLY A 7 13.80 -10.27 -8.62
CA GLY A 7 13.06 -11.42 -8.12
C GLY A 7 11.79 -11.75 -8.94
N LYS A 8 10.93 -12.62 -8.40
CA LYS A 8 9.65 -13.02 -9.01
C LYS A 8 8.53 -13.04 -7.97
N MET A 9 7.45 -12.30 -8.22
CA MET A 9 6.21 -12.37 -7.44
C MET A 9 5.27 -13.43 -8.03
N VAL A 10 4.63 -14.23 -7.19
CA VAL A 10 3.64 -15.25 -7.60
C VAL A 10 2.37 -15.07 -6.79
N LEU A 11 1.23 -14.95 -7.46
CA LEU A 11 -0.10 -14.95 -6.86
C LEU A 11 -0.68 -16.37 -6.99
N ASN A 12 -0.95 -17.03 -5.87
CA ASN A 12 -1.34 -18.46 -5.82
C ASN A 12 -2.63 -18.72 -5.03
N ARG A 13 -3.34 -17.66 -4.59
CA ARG A 13 -4.57 -17.78 -3.83
C ARG A 13 -5.54 -16.66 -4.20
N ASN A 14 -6.82 -17.03 -4.35
CA ASN A 14 -7.91 -16.08 -4.48
C ASN A 14 -8.40 -15.63 -3.09
N PRO A 15 -8.98 -14.44 -2.95
CA PRO A 15 -9.61 -14.01 -1.71
C PRO A 15 -10.82 -14.87 -1.36
N ASP A 16 -11.03 -15.14 -0.07
CA ASP A 16 -12.19 -15.90 0.42
C ASP A 16 -13.40 -14.97 0.61
N ASN A 17 -13.15 -13.69 0.94
CA ASN A 17 -14.15 -12.64 0.96
C ASN A 17 -13.67 -11.40 0.20
N PHE A 18 -14.25 -11.17 -0.97
CA PHE A 18 -13.86 -10.07 -1.86
C PHE A 18 -14.00 -8.68 -1.21
N PHE A 19 -15.07 -8.44 -0.45
CA PHE A 19 -15.30 -7.15 0.18
C PHE A 19 -14.29 -6.89 1.31
N ALA A 20 -14.05 -7.88 2.15
CA ALA A 20 -13.14 -7.75 3.29
C ALA A 20 -11.66 -7.70 2.87
N GLU A 21 -11.27 -8.42 1.81
CA GLU A 21 -9.86 -8.58 1.46
C GLU A 21 -9.41 -7.70 0.29
N ASN A 22 -10.23 -7.52 -0.75
CA ASN A 22 -9.88 -6.67 -1.89
C ASN A 22 -10.37 -5.23 -1.70
N GLU A 23 -11.65 -5.04 -1.36
CA GLU A 23 -12.19 -3.67 -1.30
C GLU A 23 -11.64 -2.86 -0.12
N GLN A 24 -11.35 -3.50 1.01
CA GLN A 24 -10.73 -2.81 2.15
C GLN A 24 -9.21 -2.71 2.06
N ALA A 25 -8.57 -3.30 1.03
CA ALA A 25 -7.13 -3.17 0.84
C ALA A 25 -6.72 -1.71 0.63
N ALA A 26 -5.67 -1.30 1.32
CA ALA A 26 -5.17 0.07 1.35
C ALA A 26 -3.65 0.08 1.12
N PHE A 27 -3.24 0.44 -0.10
CA PHE A 27 -1.82 0.58 -0.46
C PHE A 27 -1.40 2.03 -0.36
N HIS A 28 -0.23 2.30 0.23
CA HIS A 28 0.29 3.66 0.37
C HIS A 28 1.76 3.71 -0.07
N PRO A 29 2.15 4.59 -1.01
CA PRO A 29 3.56 4.78 -1.38
C PRO A 29 4.43 5.22 -0.20
N GLY A 30 3.82 5.75 0.87
CA GLY A 30 4.51 6.12 2.10
C GLY A 30 4.89 4.95 3.01
N HIS A 31 4.33 3.75 2.77
CA HIS A 31 4.65 2.54 3.54
C HIS A 31 5.91 1.86 2.99
N ILE A 32 7.05 2.52 3.19
CA ILE A 32 8.37 2.01 2.81
C ILE A 32 9.03 1.25 3.97
N VAL A 33 9.93 0.33 3.64
CA VAL A 33 10.79 -0.37 4.60
C VAL A 33 12.16 0.30 4.69
N PRO A 34 12.88 0.22 5.83
CA PRO A 34 14.23 0.75 5.94
C PRO A 34 15.15 0.21 4.82
N GLY A 35 15.86 1.11 4.13
CA GLY A 35 16.72 0.78 2.97
C GLY A 35 16.15 1.20 1.61
N ILE A 36 14.90 1.68 1.57
CA ILE A 36 14.28 2.37 0.43
C ILE A 36 13.96 3.79 0.89
N ASP A 37 14.19 4.79 0.05
CA ASP A 37 13.92 6.20 0.39
C ASP A 37 13.33 6.96 -0.81
N TYR A 38 12.79 8.14 -0.56
CA TYR A 38 12.16 8.99 -1.56
C TYR A 38 13.16 9.84 -2.32
N THR A 39 12.76 10.21 -3.54
CA THR A 39 13.43 11.25 -4.32
C THR A 39 12.61 12.54 -4.29
N ASN A 40 13.20 13.66 -4.71
CA ASN A 40 12.51 14.95 -4.85
C ASN A 40 11.63 15.03 -6.11
N ASP A 41 10.96 13.93 -6.46
CA ASP A 41 10.00 13.92 -7.55
C ASP A 41 8.68 14.58 -7.06
N PRO A 42 8.24 15.69 -7.69
CA PRO A 42 7.08 16.45 -7.23
C PRO A 42 5.77 15.65 -7.32
N LEU A 43 5.67 14.66 -8.23
CA LEU A 43 4.49 13.79 -8.34
C LEU A 43 4.52 12.69 -7.26
N LEU A 44 5.69 12.17 -6.93
CA LEU A 44 5.84 11.20 -5.82
C LEU A 44 5.45 11.85 -4.50
N GLN A 45 5.91 13.08 -4.25
CA GLN A 45 5.56 13.86 -3.06
C GLN A 45 4.05 14.13 -2.97
N GLY A 46 3.39 14.44 -4.10
CA GLY A 46 1.93 14.55 -4.13
C GLY A 46 1.22 13.25 -3.74
N ARG A 47 1.70 12.09 -4.23
CA ARG A 47 1.11 10.78 -3.91
C ARG A 47 1.30 10.37 -2.45
N LEU A 48 2.32 10.86 -1.76
CA LEU A 48 2.50 10.62 -0.32
C LEU A 48 1.41 11.24 0.55
N PHE A 49 0.75 12.29 0.06
CA PHE A 49 -0.38 12.89 0.77
C PHE A 49 -1.71 12.23 0.40
N THR A 50 -1.97 12.09 -0.91
CA THR A 50 -3.29 11.72 -1.44
C THR A 50 -3.77 10.33 -1.02
N TYR A 51 -2.86 9.36 -0.86
CA TYR A 51 -3.26 8.00 -0.48
C TYR A 51 -3.66 7.87 0.99
N THR A 52 -3.11 8.69 1.88
CA THR A 52 -3.49 8.71 3.31
C THR A 52 -4.84 9.39 3.49
N ASP A 53 -5.05 10.53 2.83
CA ASP A 53 -6.28 11.32 2.94
C ASP A 53 -7.51 10.57 2.39
N THR A 54 -7.37 9.93 1.23
CA THR A 54 -8.46 9.14 0.62
C THR A 54 -8.79 7.88 1.41
N GLN A 55 -7.83 7.27 2.12
CA GLN A 55 -8.11 6.10 2.96
C GLN A 55 -8.89 6.46 4.23
N ILE A 56 -8.67 7.66 4.78
CA ILE A 56 -9.40 8.13 5.97
C ILE A 56 -10.89 8.31 5.66
N SER A 57 -11.23 8.92 4.52
CA SER A 57 -12.63 9.12 4.12
C SER A 57 -13.31 7.85 3.60
N ARG A 58 -12.57 6.97 2.90
CA ARG A 58 -13.12 5.74 2.29
C ARG A 58 -13.34 4.60 3.28
N LEU A 59 -12.46 4.45 4.27
CA LEU A 59 -12.47 3.33 5.22
C LEU A 59 -12.81 3.75 6.66
N GLY A 60 -13.08 5.04 6.91
CA GLY A 60 -13.44 5.55 8.23
C GLY A 60 -12.25 5.74 9.19
N GLY A 61 -11.03 5.88 8.65
CA GLY A 61 -9.79 5.98 9.42
C GLY A 61 -9.16 4.62 9.76
N ALA A 62 -7.91 4.64 10.24
CA ALA A 62 -7.13 3.45 10.57
C ALA A 62 -7.67 2.73 11.82
N LYS A 63 -8.77 1.99 11.67
CA LYS A 63 -9.26 1.00 12.64
C LYS A 63 -9.18 -0.37 11.99
N LEU A 64 -7.95 -0.87 11.82
CA LEU A 64 -7.73 -2.30 11.67
C LEU A 64 -7.99 -2.95 13.04
N PRO A 65 -8.74 -4.06 13.14
CA PRO A 65 -8.83 -4.80 14.39
C PRO A 65 -7.43 -5.20 14.84
N ARG A 66 -7.11 -4.94 16.11
CA ARG A 66 -5.93 -5.50 16.78
C ARG A 66 -6.08 -7.02 16.73
N ASN A 67 -5.31 -7.67 15.86
CA ASN A 67 -5.11 -9.11 15.96
C ASN A 67 -4.01 -9.33 17.00
N SER A 68 -4.39 -9.39 18.27
CA SER A 68 -3.58 -9.93 19.35
C SER A 68 -4.51 -10.68 20.30
N ASP A 69 -4.95 -11.86 19.84
CA ASP A 69 -5.29 -13.05 20.63
C ASP A 69 -4.92 -14.26 19.79
#